data_AF-A0A6L3X867-F1
#
_entry.id   AF-A0A6L3X867-F1
#
_cell.length_a   1.000
_cell.length_b   1.000
_cell.length_c   1.000
_cell.angle_alpha   90.00
_cell.angle_beta   90.00
_cell.angle_gamma   90.00
#
_symmetry.space_group_name_H-M   'P 1'
#
loop_
_entity.id
_entity.type
_entity.pdbx_description
1 polymer ?
#
loop_
_entity_poly.entity_id
_entity_poly.type
_entity_poly.pdbx_seq_one_letter_code
_entity_poly.pdbx_strand_id
1 'polypeptide(L)'
;RNEAWDVARELLRDGVNQRHLAEQVQPLRMRLNELEQRLREQQEAERLLAEFCKRQGKNYDFDELEALHQELEARIAALSDTVSNASEQRMTLRQELEQLQSRSKTLLQRAPIWLAAQSSLNQLSEQCGQECSSSQDVTEYMQQLLEREREAIVERDEVGARKRDVDEEIERLSQPGGSEDPRLNALAERFGGVLLSEIYDDVGLDDAPYFSALYGPS
;
A
#
# COMPACT_ATOMS: atom_id res chain seq x y z
N ARG A 1 -98.72 -74.85 32.86
CA ARG A 1 -98.61 -73.61 33.68
C ARG A 1 -97.30 -73.56 34.45
N ASN A 2 -96.84 -74.64 35.08
CA ASN A 2 -95.53 -74.70 35.75
C ASN A 2 -94.35 -74.57 34.76
N GLU A 3 -94.41 -75.25 33.60
CA GLU A 3 -93.39 -75.16 32.54
C GLU A 3 -93.17 -73.72 32.02
N ALA A 4 -94.23 -72.91 31.90
CA ALA A 4 -94.12 -71.53 31.45
C ALA A 4 -93.40 -70.63 32.47
N TRP A 5 -93.42 -70.99 33.74
CA TRP A 5 -92.80 -70.22 34.82
C TRP A 5 -91.32 -70.57 35.00
N ASP A 6 -90.97 -71.85 34.84
CA ASP A 6 -89.58 -72.29 34.79
C ASP A 6 -88.86 -71.69 33.57
N VAL A 7 -89.50 -71.71 32.39
CA VAL A 7 -89.01 -71.04 31.18
C VAL A 7 -88.87 -69.52 31.39
N ALA A 8 -89.83 -68.86 32.04
CA ALA A 8 -89.72 -67.41 32.32
C ALA A 8 -88.55 -67.08 33.27
N ARG A 9 -88.24 -67.96 34.21
CA ARG A 9 -87.14 -67.80 35.17
C ARG A 9 -85.78 -68.04 34.52
N GLU A 10 -85.69 -69.01 33.62
CA GLU A 10 -84.52 -69.23 32.76
C GLU A 10 -84.29 -68.03 31.84
N LEU A 11 -85.34 -67.53 31.16
CA LEU A 11 -85.25 -66.33 30.32
C LEU A 11 -84.83 -65.08 31.08
N LEU A 12 -85.23 -64.93 32.36
CA LEU A 12 -84.76 -63.82 33.20
C LEU A 12 -83.29 -63.96 33.59
N ARG A 13 -82.82 -65.18 33.89
CA ARG A 13 -81.39 -65.44 34.15
C ARG A 13 -80.56 -65.21 32.89
N ASP A 14 -81.05 -65.69 31.75
CA ASP A 14 -80.42 -65.49 30.45
C ASP A 14 -80.40 -64.02 30.05
N GLY A 15 -81.46 -63.25 30.36
CA GLY A 15 -81.51 -61.81 30.13
C GLY A 15 -80.50 -61.02 30.95
N VAL A 16 -80.26 -61.40 32.21
CA VAL A 16 -79.21 -60.79 33.06
C VAL A 16 -77.82 -61.15 32.55
N ASN A 17 -77.60 -62.41 32.19
CA ASN A 17 -76.34 -62.85 31.57
C ASN A 17 -76.07 -62.13 30.24
N GLN A 18 -77.10 -61.99 29.38
CA GLN A 18 -77.00 -61.26 28.11
C GLN A 18 -76.71 -59.77 28.31
N ARG A 19 -77.25 -59.13 29.36
CA ARG A 19 -76.93 -57.74 29.70
C ARG A 19 -75.48 -57.59 30.14
N HIS A 20 -74.99 -58.46 31.02
CA HIS A 20 -73.58 -58.43 31.42
C HIS A 20 -72.63 -58.70 30.25
N LEU A 21 -73.00 -59.62 29.35
CA LEU A 21 -72.23 -59.85 28.12
C LEU A 21 -72.28 -58.61 27.20
N ALA A 22 -73.44 -57.96 27.03
CA ALA A 22 -73.56 -56.74 26.24
C ALA A 22 -72.73 -55.58 26.82
N GLU A 23 -72.66 -55.45 28.16
CA GLU A 23 -71.82 -54.48 28.86
C GLU A 23 -70.32 -54.74 28.63
N GLN A 24 -69.91 -56.01 28.51
CA GLN A 24 -68.51 -56.38 28.23
C GLN A 24 -68.12 -56.26 26.76
N VAL A 25 -69.07 -56.32 25.82
CA VAL A 25 -68.78 -56.26 24.37
C VAL A 25 -68.17 -54.91 23.97
N GLN A 26 -68.67 -53.80 24.50
CA GLN A 26 -68.18 -52.47 24.11
C GLN A 26 -66.70 -52.22 24.51
N PRO A 27 -66.25 -52.47 25.75
CA PRO A 27 -64.84 -52.33 26.09
C PRO A 27 -63.93 -53.32 25.35
N LEU A 28 -64.42 -54.54 25.05
CA LEU A 28 -63.66 -55.50 24.25
C LEU A 28 -63.49 -55.03 22.80
N ARG A 29 -64.52 -54.44 22.20
CA ARG A 29 -64.42 -53.83 20.86
C ARG A 29 -63.43 -52.66 20.82
N MET A 30 -63.43 -51.81 21.84
CA MET A 30 -62.45 -50.71 21.93
C MET A 30 -61.02 -51.25 22.01
N ARG A 31 -60.76 -52.23 22.88
CA ARG A 31 -59.44 -52.88 22.98
C ARG A 31 -59.03 -53.57 21.69
N LEU A 32 -59.98 -54.23 21.01
CA LEU A 32 -59.72 -54.86 19.71
C LEU A 32 -59.32 -53.82 18.67
N ASN A 33 -60.04 -52.70 18.59
CA ASN A 33 -59.71 -51.61 17.67
C ASN A 33 -58.34 -50.98 17.99
N GLU A 34 -58.00 -50.81 19.28
CA GLU A 34 -56.67 -50.33 19.70
C GLU A 34 -55.56 -51.31 19.30
N LEU A 35 -55.78 -52.63 19.45
CA LEU A 35 -54.81 -53.64 19.04
C LEU A 35 -54.66 -53.70 17.51
N GLU A 36 -55.76 -53.60 16.78
CA GLU A 36 -55.72 -53.51 15.32
C GLU A 36 -54.98 -52.25 14.84
N GLN A 37 -55.18 -51.12 15.50
CA GLN A 37 -54.44 -49.89 15.20
C GLN A 37 -52.95 -50.06 15.48
N ARG A 38 -52.57 -50.58 16.66
CA ARG A 38 -51.17 -50.86 17.00
C ARG A 38 -50.50 -51.83 16.02
N LEU A 39 -51.23 -52.84 15.57
CA LEU A 39 -50.73 -53.79 14.58
C LEU A 39 -50.46 -53.10 13.23
N ARG A 40 -51.35 -52.19 12.80
CA ARG A 40 -51.11 -51.38 11.58
C ARG A 40 -49.88 -50.50 11.73
N GLU A 41 -49.74 -49.81 12.86
CA GLU A 41 -48.58 -48.97 13.16
C GLU A 41 -47.27 -49.78 13.16
N GLN A 42 -47.27 -50.99 13.72
CA GLN A 42 -46.12 -51.90 13.67
C GLN A 42 -45.77 -52.32 12.23
N GLN A 43 -46.75 -52.73 11.43
CA GLN A 43 -46.51 -53.11 10.03
C GLN A 43 -45.98 -51.95 9.19
N GLU A 44 -46.46 -50.72 9.44
CA GLU A 44 -45.93 -49.52 8.81
C GLU A 44 -44.49 -49.23 9.23
N ALA A 45 -44.16 -49.35 10.51
CA ALA A 45 -42.79 -49.18 11.01
C ALA A 45 -41.84 -50.22 10.40
N GLU A 46 -42.21 -51.50 10.36
CA GLU A 46 -41.42 -52.56 9.72
C GLU A 46 -41.18 -52.29 8.24
N ARG A 47 -42.21 -51.80 7.53
CA ARG A 47 -42.08 -51.41 6.13
C ARG A 47 -41.08 -50.26 5.96
N LEU A 48 -41.16 -49.22 6.80
CA LEU A 48 -40.22 -48.09 6.76
C LEU A 48 -38.78 -48.53 7.04
N LEU A 49 -38.59 -49.42 8.02
CA LEU A 49 -37.27 -50.01 8.30
C LEU A 49 -36.74 -50.82 7.13
N ALA A 50 -37.57 -51.65 6.50
CA ALA A 50 -37.18 -52.41 5.32
C ALA A 50 -36.82 -51.49 4.14
N GLU A 51 -37.56 -50.39 3.94
CA GLU A 51 -37.25 -49.39 2.92
C GLU A 51 -35.94 -48.65 3.24
N PHE A 52 -35.69 -48.31 4.51
CA PHE A 52 -34.44 -47.70 4.97
C PHE A 52 -33.24 -48.63 4.74
N CYS A 53 -33.33 -49.90 5.17
CA CYS A 53 -32.28 -50.90 4.99
C CYS A 53 -31.96 -51.11 3.51
N LYS A 54 -32.99 -51.17 2.65
CA LYS A 54 -32.82 -51.24 1.19
C LYS A 54 -32.06 -50.03 0.63
N ARG A 55 -32.35 -48.81 1.09
CA ARG A 55 -31.65 -47.59 0.65
C ARG A 55 -30.20 -47.55 1.14
N GLN A 56 -29.94 -48.03 2.35
CA GLN A 56 -28.60 -48.05 2.95
C GLN A 56 -27.74 -49.24 2.47
N GLY A 57 -28.35 -50.23 1.82
CA GLY A 57 -27.66 -51.45 1.39
C GLY A 57 -27.15 -52.31 2.57
N LYS A 58 -27.68 -52.08 3.78
CA LYS A 58 -27.34 -52.77 5.01
C LYS A 58 -28.62 -53.02 5.80
N ASN A 59 -28.71 -54.19 6.43
CA ASN A 59 -29.82 -54.50 7.33
C ASN A 59 -29.45 -53.99 8.73
N TYR A 60 -30.37 -53.24 9.32
CA TYR A 60 -30.28 -52.76 10.70
C TYR A 60 -31.47 -53.32 11.47
N ASP A 61 -31.22 -53.80 12.67
CA ASP A 61 -32.27 -54.20 13.60
C ASP A 61 -32.84 -52.98 14.34
N PHE A 62 -34.01 -53.13 14.96
CA PHE A 62 -34.69 -52.06 15.69
C PHE A 62 -33.77 -51.43 16.76
N ASP A 63 -33.04 -52.26 17.51
CA ASP A 63 -32.18 -51.83 18.61
C ASP A 63 -30.92 -51.09 18.14
N GLU A 64 -30.54 -51.21 16.86
CA GLU A 64 -29.34 -50.58 16.30
C GLU A 64 -29.61 -49.18 15.73
N LEU A 65 -30.87 -48.83 15.46
CA LEU A 65 -31.22 -47.55 14.84
C LEU A 65 -30.89 -46.35 15.71
N GLU A 66 -31.08 -46.45 17.03
CA GLU A 66 -30.74 -45.36 17.94
C GLU A 66 -29.23 -45.09 17.94
N ALA A 67 -28.42 -46.15 17.97
CA ALA A 67 -26.97 -46.03 17.89
C ALA A 67 -26.53 -45.44 16.55
N LEU A 68 -27.09 -45.92 15.44
CA LEU A 68 -26.80 -45.39 14.10
C LEU A 68 -27.20 -43.91 13.99
N HIS A 69 -28.34 -43.52 14.55
CA HIS A 69 -28.80 -42.14 14.56
C HIS A 69 -27.80 -41.24 15.30
N GLN A 70 -27.37 -41.63 16.50
CA GLN A 70 -26.36 -40.91 17.27
C GLN A 70 -25.02 -40.81 16.53
N GLU A 71 -24.58 -41.88 15.87
CA GLU A 71 -23.37 -41.86 15.04
C GLU A 71 -23.48 -40.88 13.87
N LEU A 72 -24.62 -40.86 13.18
CA LEU A 72 -24.87 -39.94 12.08
C LEU A 72 -24.94 -38.49 12.56
N GLU A 73 -25.58 -38.22 13.69
CA GLU A 73 -25.61 -36.89 14.31
C GLU A 73 -24.22 -36.42 14.71
N ALA A 74 -23.43 -37.28 15.36
CA ALA A 74 -22.04 -36.98 15.71
C ALA A 74 -21.19 -36.69 14.46
N ARG A 75 -21.41 -37.46 13.38
CA ARG A 75 -20.72 -37.25 12.10
C ARG A 75 -21.15 -35.94 11.42
N ILE A 76 -22.44 -35.59 11.46
CA ILE A 76 -22.95 -34.32 10.94
C ILE A 76 -22.37 -33.15 11.73
N ALA A 77 -22.29 -33.26 13.05
CA ALA A 77 -21.68 -32.23 13.91
C ALA A 77 -20.19 -32.04 13.57
N ALA A 78 -19.42 -33.13 13.53
CA ALA A 78 -18.00 -33.07 13.16
C ALA A 78 -17.76 -32.48 11.76
N LEU A 79 -18.58 -32.86 10.77
CA LEU A 79 -18.50 -32.29 9.43
C LEU A 79 -18.86 -30.80 9.43
N SER A 80 -19.87 -30.40 10.19
CA SER A 80 -20.26 -29.00 10.32
C SER A 80 -19.14 -28.14 10.91
N ASP A 81 -18.43 -28.64 11.92
CA ASP A 81 -17.26 -27.98 12.50
C ASP A 81 -16.13 -27.85 11.48
N THR A 82 -15.84 -28.90 10.71
CA THR A 82 -14.80 -28.83 9.66
C THR A 82 -15.16 -27.82 8.56
N VAL A 83 -16.43 -27.73 8.17
CA VAL A 83 -16.91 -26.76 7.18
C VAL A 83 -16.80 -25.33 7.74
N SER A 84 -17.15 -25.13 9.01
CA SER A 84 -16.99 -23.83 9.68
C SER A 84 -15.52 -23.40 9.70
N ASN A 85 -14.63 -24.27 10.17
CA ASN A 85 -13.19 -24.01 10.22
C ASN A 85 -12.60 -23.70 8.83
N ALA A 86 -12.97 -24.47 7.81
CA ALA A 86 -12.54 -24.21 6.44
C ALA A 86 -13.08 -22.87 5.90
N SER A 87 -14.30 -22.48 6.29
CA SER A 87 -14.88 -21.19 5.90
C SER A 87 -14.16 -20.01 6.55
N GLU A 88 -13.74 -20.14 7.81
CA GLU A 88 -12.94 -19.15 8.53
C GLU A 88 -11.55 -19.02 7.91
N GLN A 89 -10.85 -20.12 7.64
CA GLN A 89 -9.55 -20.13 6.96
C GLN A 89 -9.63 -19.48 5.58
N ARG A 90 -10.71 -19.73 4.83
CA ARG A 90 -10.92 -19.08 3.55
C ARG A 90 -11.12 -17.57 3.70
N MET A 91 -11.78 -17.12 4.76
CA MET A 91 -11.96 -15.71 5.05
C MET A 91 -10.63 -15.04 5.41
N THR A 92 -9.80 -15.65 6.25
CA THR A 92 -8.49 -15.09 6.63
C THR A 92 -7.57 -14.97 5.41
N LEU A 93 -7.49 -16.01 4.57
CA LEU A 93 -6.70 -15.97 3.33
C LEU A 93 -7.20 -14.90 2.36
N ARG A 94 -8.51 -14.63 2.29
CA ARG A 94 -9.06 -13.53 1.48
C ARG A 94 -8.63 -12.17 2.01
N GLN A 95 -8.68 -11.96 3.32
CA GLN A 95 -8.22 -10.71 3.94
C GLN A 95 -6.72 -10.48 3.70
N GLU A 96 -5.90 -11.51 3.86
CA GLU A 96 -4.45 -11.43 3.56
C GLU A 96 -4.20 -11.11 2.09
N LEU A 97 -4.94 -11.74 1.17
CA LEU A 97 -4.85 -11.48 -0.26
C LEU A 97 -5.22 -10.02 -0.58
N GLU A 98 -6.29 -9.49 -0.01
CA GLU A 98 -6.69 -8.09 -0.18
C GLU A 98 -5.64 -7.12 0.36
N GLN A 99 -5.04 -7.43 1.52
CA GLN A 99 -3.95 -6.66 2.10
C GLN A 99 -2.71 -6.67 1.18
N LEU A 100 -2.31 -7.84 0.68
CA LEU A 100 -1.18 -7.96 -0.25
C LEU A 100 -1.44 -7.25 -1.58
N GLN A 101 -2.65 -7.34 -2.11
CA GLN A 101 -3.04 -6.64 -3.34
C GLN A 101 -3.01 -5.12 -3.16
N SER A 102 -3.53 -4.59 -2.05
CA SER A 102 -3.47 -3.15 -1.77
C SER A 102 -2.02 -2.66 -1.65
N ARG A 103 -1.16 -3.41 -0.93
CA ARG A 103 0.27 -3.10 -0.82
C ARG A 103 1.01 -3.20 -2.16
N SER A 104 0.68 -4.18 -2.98
CA SER A 104 1.26 -4.30 -4.33
C SER A 104 0.88 -3.11 -5.20
N LYS A 105 -0.39 -2.68 -5.17
CA LYS A 105 -0.84 -1.49 -5.91
C LYS A 105 -0.10 -0.22 -5.49
N THR A 106 0.09 0.01 -4.19
CA THR A 106 0.82 1.20 -3.71
C THR A 106 2.30 1.17 -4.12
N LEU A 107 2.95 0.00 -4.05
CA LEU A 107 4.33 -0.17 -4.52
C LEU A 107 4.46 0.04 -6.03
N LEU A 108 3.53 -0.49 -6.83
CA LEU A 108 3.50 -0.31 -8.29
C LEU A 108 3.30 1.16 -8.67
N GLN A 109 2.47 1.91 -7.94
CA GLN A 109 2.31 3.35 -8.15
C GLN A 109 3.57 4.15 -7.79
N ARG A 110 4.32 3.70 -6.76
CA ARG A 110 5.55 4.38 -6.33
C ARG A 110 6.77 4.04 -7.19
N ALA A 111 6.78 2.87 -7.83
CA ALA A 111 7.89 2.39 -8.67
C ALA A 111 8.36 3.39 -9.75
N PRO A 112 7.50 4.01 -10.59
CA PRO A 112 7.97 4.95 -11.62
C PRO A 112 8.60 6.21 -11.03
N ILE A 113 8.06 6.74 -9.92
CA ILE A 113 8.61 7.90 -9.23
C ILE A 113 9.98 7.56 -8.64
N TRP A 114 10.11 6.36 -8.05
CA TRP A 114 11.38 5.88 -7.53
C TRP A 114 12.42 5.69 -8.63
N LEU A 115 12.04 5.13 -9.78
CA LEU A 115 12.93 4.99 -10.94
C LEU A 115 13.40 6.35 -11.46
N ALA A 116 12.50 7.33 -11.58
CA ALA A 116 12.85 8.69 -11.97
C ALA A 116 13.81 9.35 -10.96
N ALA A 117 13.53 9.23 -9.67
CA ALA A 117 14.40 9.74 -8.61
C ALA A 117 15.80 9.08 -8.64
N GLN A 118 15.86 7.76 -8.86
CA GLN A 118 17.12 7.02 -8.99
C GLN A 118 17.90 7.45 -10.23
N SER A 119 17.24 7.66 -11.38
CA SER A 119 17.92 8.17 -12.57
C SER A 119 18.49 9.57 -12.35
N SER A 120 17.76 10.45 -11.65
CA SER A 120 18.26 11.79 -11.31
C SER A 120 19.42 11.72 -10.33
N LEU A 121 19.38 10.82 -9.35
CA LEU A 121 20.48 10.60 -8.40
C LEU A 121 21.74 10.10 -9.13
N ASN A 122 21.59 9.14 -10.05
CA ASN A 122 22.70 8.64 -10.86
C ASN A 122 23.30 9.76 -11.72
N GLN A 123 22.45 10.57 -12.36
CA GLN A 123 22.91 11.71 -13.15
C GLN A 123 23.68 12.74 -12.30
N LEU A 124 23.20 13.05 -11.09
CA LEU A 124 23.92 13.92 -10.16
C LEU A 124 25.27 13.31 -9.75
N SER A 125 25.30 12.01 -9.44
CA SER A 125 26.53 11.30 -9.09
C SER A 125 27.56 11.32 -10.22
N GLU A 126 27.13 11.11 -11.48
CA GLU A 126 27.98 11.21 -12.67
C GLU A 126 28.53 12.64 -12.87
N GLN A 127 27.69 13.66 -12.69
CA GLN A 127 28.11 15.07 -12.84
C GLN A 127 29.08 15.50 -11.75
N CYS A 128 28.89 15.01 -10.53
CA CYS A 128 29.67 15.40 -9.36
C CYS A 128 30.93 14.55 -9.19
N GLY A 129 31.02 13.39 -9.86
CA GLY A 129 32.11 12.43 -9.70
C GLY A 129 32.19 11.81 -8.29
N GLN A 130 31.12 11.93 -7.50
CA GLN A 130 31.02 11.40 -6.15
C GLN A 130 29.84 10.43 -6.05
N GLU A 131 30.04 9.32 -5.34
CA GLU A 131 28.98 8.37 -5.02
C GLU A 131 28.19 8.87 -3.81
N CYS A 132 26.92 9.20 -4.01
CA CYS A 132 26.01 9.56 -2.94
C CYS A 132 25.28 8.31 -2.45
N SER A 133 25.78 7.69 -1.38
CA SER A 133 25.23 6.45 -0.81
C SER A 133 24.06 6.71 0.15
N SER A 134 24.08 7.87 0.80
CA SER A 134 23.09 8.33 1.78
C SER A 134 22.51 9.68 1.39
N SER A 135 21.33 9.99 1.93
CA SER A 135 20.76 11.35 1.84
C SER A 135 21.66 12.39 2.52
N GLN A 136 22.47 11.99 3.50
CA GLN A 136 23.41 12.88 4.19
C GLN A 136 24.53 13.31 3.24
N ASP A 137 25.11 12.37 2.48
CA ASP A 137 26.16 12.63 1.50
C ASP A 137 25.73 13.70 0.49
N VAL A 138 24.49 13.62 0.00
CA VAL A 138 23.91 14.62 -0.92
C VAL A 138 23.87 16.01 -0.26
N THR A 139 23.44 16.09 1.00
CA THR A 139 23.34 17.38 1.71
C THR A 139 24.70 17.98 2.04
N GLU A 140 25.68 17.16 2.42
CA GLU A 140 27.05 17.60 2.69
C GLU A 140 27.71 18.11 1.42
N TYR A 141 27.57 17.37 0.32
CA TYR A 141 28.09 17.81 -0.98
C TYR A 141 27.44 19.13 -1.43
N MET A 142 26.12 19.27 -1.25
CA MET A 142 25.42 20.51 -1.59
C MET A 142 25.92 21.69 -0.75
N GLN A 143 26.21 21.50 0.53
CA GLN A 143 26.79 22.54 1.38
C GLN A 143 28.17 22.97 0.87
N GLN A 144 29.05 22.01 0.58
CA GLN A 144 30.38 22.29 0.03
C GLN A 144 30.31 23.02 -1.32
N LEU A 145 29.36 22.65 -2.18
CA LEU A 145 29.15 23.30 -3.47
C LEU A 145 28.73 24.77 -3.30
N LEU A 146 27.81 25.04 -2.37
CA LEU A 146 27.33 26.39 -2.07
C LEU A 146 28.42 27.28 -1.46
N GLU A 147 29.32 26.71 -0.64
CA GLU A 147 30.48 27.43 -0.12
C GLU A 147 31.44 27.81 -1.24
N ARG A 148 31.79 26.86 -2.12
CA ARG A 148 32.63 27.12 -3.30
C ARG A 148 32.03 28.15 -4.25
N GLU A 149 30.72 28.10 -4.48
CA GLU A 149 30.03 29.09 -5.31
C GLU A 149 30.15 30.49 -4.72
N ARG A 150 30.00 30.64 -3.40
CA ARG A 150 30.16 31.94 -2.72
C ARG A 150 31.59 32.47 -2.85
N GLU A 151 32.58 31.63 -2.61
CA GLU A 151 34.00 32.00 -2.77
C GLU A 151 34.28 32.48 -4.20
N ALA A 152 33.80 31.73 -5.21
CA ALA A 152 33.97 32.10 -6.62
C ALA A 152 33.26 33.41 -7.00
N ILE A 153 32.08 33.69 -6.42
CA ILE A 153 31.37 34.97 -6.62
C ILE A 153 32.19 36.13 -6.03
N VAL A 154 32.72 35.97 -4.82
CA VAL A 154 33.56 37.00 -4.17
C VAL A 154 34.82 37.25 -5.00
N GLU A 155 35.52 36.20 -5.43
CA GLU A 155 36.71 36.32 -6.26
C GLU A 155 36.40 37.02 -7.59
N ARG A 156 35.29 36.63 -8.26
CA ARG A 156 34.84 37.30 -9.49
C ARG A 156 34.59 38.79 -9.26
N ASP A 157 33.95 39.15 -8.16
CA ASP A 157 33.62 40.55 -7.86
C ASP A 157 34.88 41.36 -7.53
N GLU A 158 35.85 40.78 -6.82
CA GLU A 158 37.17 41.39 -6.58
C GLU A 158 37.94 41.61 -7.88
N VAL A 159 38.00 40.60 -8.75
CA VAL A 159 38.64 40.72 -10.08
C VAL A 159 37.92 41.77 -10.92
N GLY A 160 36.59 41.80 -10.86
CA GLY A 160 35.78 42.81 -11.54
C GLY A 160 35.97 44.23 -11.00
N ALA A 161 36.30 44.39 -9.72
CA ALA A 161 36.69 45.69 -9.14
C ALA A 161 38.08 46.11 -9.64
N ARG A 162 39.09 45.24 -9.51
CA ARG A 162 40.46 45.52 -9.99
C ARG A 162 40.49 45.83 -11.48
N LYS A 163 39.70 45.12 -12.29
CA LYS A 163 39.60 45.39 -13.72
C LYS A 163 39.07 46.81 -13.97
N ARG A 164 38.04 47.25 -13.25
CA ARG A 164 37.49 48.61 -13.39
C ARG A 164 38.51 49.66 -12.99
N ASP A 165 39.24 49.45 -11.89
CA ASP A 165 40.30 50.37 -11.46
C ASP A 165 41.39 50.50 -12.54
N VAL A 166 41.80 49.38 -13.15
CA VAL A 166 42.76 49.36 -14.26
C VAL A 166 42.19 50.02 -15.53
N ASP A 167 40.92 49.76 -15.87
CA ASP A 167 40.27 50.37 -17.03
C ASP A 167 40.18 51.91 -16.85
N GLU A 168 39.88 52.40 -15.63
CA GLU A 168 39.89 53.83 -15.29
C GLU A 168 41.30 54.43 -15.34
N GLU A 169 42.33 53.71 -14.88
CA GLU A 169 43.72 54.15 -14.96
C GLU A 169 44.21 54.22 -16.42
N ILE A 170 43.86 53.22 -17.25
CA ILE A 170 44.14 53.24 -18.69
C ILE A 170 43.44 54.43 -19.33
N GLU A 171 42.16 54.68 -19.04
CA GLU A 171 41.42 55.82 -19.59
C GLU A 171 42.07 57.15 -19.17
N ARG A 172 42.53 57.27 -17.92
CA ARG A 172 43.25 58.45 -17.43
C ARG A 172 44.59 58.66 -18.13
N LEU A 173 45.39 57.61 -18.31
CA LEU A 173 46.71 57.68 -18.94
C LEU A 173 46.64 57.83 -20.47
N SER A 174 45.56 57.37 -21.09
CA SER A 174 45.33 57.47 -22.54
C SER A 174 44.82 58.84 -22.98
N GLN A 175 44.58 59.77 -22.05
CA GLN A 175 44.22 61.15 -22.42
C GLN A 175 45.40 61.79 -23.16
N PRO A 176 45.20 62.27 -24.40
CA PRO A 176 46.30 62.75 -25.22
C PRO A 176 46.97 63.96 -24.58
N GLY A 177 48.27 63.83 -24.30
CA GLY A 177 49.14 64.92 -23.88
C GLY A 177 49.50 65.82 -25.07
N GLY A 178 49.85 67.08 -24.79
CA GLY A 178 50.31 68.03 -25.83
C GLY A 178 51.63 67.65 -26.51
N SER A 179 52.31 66.60 -26.05
CA SER A 179 53.57 66.05 -26.60
C SER A 179 53.40 65.34 -27.94
N GLU A 180 52.17 64.95 -28.32
CA GLU A 180 51.89 64.34 -29.62
C GLU A 180 51.57 65.34 -30.74
N ASP A 181 51.73 66.66 -30.53
CA ASP A 181 51.47 67.64 -31.59
C ASP A 181 52.52 67.50 -32.72
N PRO A 182 52.13 67.04 -33.94
CA PRO A 182 53.07 66.79 -35.02
C PRO A 182 53.78 68.06 -35.50
N ARG A 183 53.25 69.24 -35.19
CA ARG A 183 53.88 70.53 -35.52
C ARG A 183 55.11 70.79 -34.66
N LEU A 184 55.08 70.41 -33.38
CA LEU A 184 56.20 70.58 -32.46
C LEU A 184 57.35 69.63 -32.83
N ASN A 185 57.02 68.38 -33.16
CA ASN A 185 58.00 67.38 -33.63
C ASN A 185 58.70 67.86 -34.91
N ALA A 186 57.92 68.35 -35.90
CA ALA A 186 58.49 68.86 -37.16
C ALA A 186 59.38 70.09 -36.97
N LEU A 187 59.13 70.92 -35.95
CA LEU A 187 59.98 72.06 -35.62
C LEU A 187 61.28 71.61 -34.95
N ALA A 188 61.21 70.68 -33.99
CA ALA A 188 62.39 70.14 -33.30
C ALA A 188 63.38 69.50 -34.28
N GLU A 189 62.88 68.64 -35.18
CA GLU A 189 63.70 68.02 -36.24
C GLU A 189 64.35 69.06 -37.15
N ARG A 190 63.60 70.09 -37.56
CA ARG A 190 64.08 71.15 -38.47
C ARG A 190 65.21 71.99 -37.86
N PHE A 191 65.23 72.15 -36.54
CA PHE A 191 66.27 72.88 -35.82
C PHE A 191 67.37 71.96 -35.25
N GLY A 192 67.29 70.65 -35.49
CA GLY A 192 68.27 69.66 -34.97
C GLY A 192 68.26 69.54 -33.45
N GLY A 193 67.14 69.86 -32.81
CA GLY A 193 66.94 69.77 -31.36
C GLY A 193 66.05 68.60 -30.96
N VAL A 194 65.99 68.33 -29.65
CA VAL A 194 65.14 67.28 -29.04
C VAL A 194 64.08 67.97 -28.19
N LEU A 195 62.87 67.42 -28.13
CA LEU A 195 61.79 68.01 -27.32
C LEU A 195 62.02 67.75 -25.82
N LEU A 196 61.61 68.71 -24.98
CA LEU A 196 61.62 68.52 -23.52
C LEU A 196 60.79 67.30 -23.08
N SER A 197 59.70 67.00 -23.80
CA SER A 197 58.90 65.80 -23.57
C SER A 197 59.65 64.50 -23.87
N GLU A 198 60.60 64.50 -24.81
CA GLU A 198 61.43 63.32 -25.12
C GLU A 198 62.61 63.17 -24.13
N ILE A 199 63.15 64.29 -23.62
CA ILE A 199 64.24 64.26 -22.62
C ILE A 199 63.75 63.74 -21.25
N TYR A 200 62.48 63.95 -20.94
CA TYR A 200 61.86 63.54 -19.68
C TYR A 200 60.86 62.37 -19.83
N ASP A 201 60.95 61.59 -20.90
CA ASP A 201 60.11 60.40 -21.12
C ASP A 201 60.38 59.30 -20.06
N ASP A 202 61.60 59.27 -19.51
CA ASP A 202 62.03 58.29 -18.50
C ASP A 202 61.60 58.64 -17.06
N VAL A 203 60.84 59.71 -16.85
CA VAL A 203 60.38 60.13 -15.51
C VAL A 203 59.24 59.24 -15.03
N GLY A 204 59.29 58.82 -13.76
CA GLY A 204 58.24 57.99 -13.17
C GLY A 204 56.86 58.66 -13.15
N LEU A 205 55.79 57.86 -13.28
CA LEU A 205 54.40 58.33 -13.35
C LEU A 205 54.01 59.28 -12.20
N ASP A 206 54.53 59.03 -11.00
CA ASP A 206 54.22 59.82 -9.79
C ASP A 206 54.86 61.23 -9.82
N ASP A 207 56.04 61.35 -10.45
CA ASP A 207 56.83 62.59 -10.51
C ASP A 207 56.54 63.40 -11.79
N ALA A 208 56.05 62.76 -12.86
CA ALA A 208 55.67 63.37 -14.12
C ALA A 208 54.76 64.62 -13.98
N PRO A 209 53.67 64.63 -13.18
CA PRO A 209 52.83 65.81 -13.03
C PRO A 209 53.55 66.97 -12.31
N TYR A 210 54.48 66.67 -11.39
CA TYR A 210 55.27 67.69 -10.70
C TYR A 210 56.23 68.39 -11.67
N PHE A 211 56.95 67.63 -12.49
CA PHE A 211 57.85 68.20 -13.49
C PHE A 211 57.09 68.94 -14.59
N SER A 212 55.95 68.41 -15.06
CA SER A 212 55.09 69.12 -16.01
C SER A 212 54.61 70.46 -15.46
N ALA A 213 54.21 70.53 -14.19
CA ALA A 213 53.82 71.77 -13.53
C ALA A 213 54.99 72.76 -13.31
N LEU A 214 56.22 72.25 -13.13
CA LEU A 214 57.42 73.07 -12.94
C LEU A 214 57.79 73.87 -14.21
N TYR A 215 57.64 73.26 -15.38
CA TYR A 215 57.95 73.90 -16.66
C TYR A 215 56.75 74.66 -17.26
N GLY A 216 55.52 74.34 -16.85
CA GLY A 216 54.32 75.11 -17.23
C GLY A 216 54.10 75.13 -18.75
N PRO A 217 53.74 76.28 -19.37
CA PRO A 217 53.54 76.39 -20.82
C PRO A 217 54.83 76.38 -21.67
N SER A 218 56.00 76.14 -21.07
CA SER A 218 57.32 76.37 -21.68
C SER A 218 57.81 75.18 -22.50
#